data_AF-A0A1E5QZF3-F1
#
_entry.id   AF-A0A1E5QZF3-F1
#
_cell.length_a   1.000
_cell.length_b   1.000
_cell.length_c   1.000
_cell.angle_alpha   90.00
_cell.angle_beta   90.00
_cell.angle_gamma   90.00
#
_symmetry.space_group_name_H-M   'P 1'
#
loop_
_entity.id
_entity.type
_entity.pdbx_description
1 polymer ?
#
loop_
_entity_poly.entity_id
_entity_poly.type
_entity_poly.pdbx_seq_one_letter_code
_entity_poly.pdbx_strand_id
1 'polypeptide(L)' 'MTTITIPVAEEIKRAFESARPETQQQLSSFISLFFQYNLADKSLADVMAEISKNAQARGLTPEILADILAEDND' A
#
# COMPACT_ATOMS: atom_id res chain seq x y z
N MET A 1 -1.08 19.75 2.44
CA MET A 1 0.07 18.85 2.26
C MET A 1 0.98 19.01 3.46
N THR A 2 1.42 17.91 4.06
CA THR A 2 2.34 17.88 5.20
C THR A 2 3.67 17.28 4.74
N THR A 3 4.78 17.82 5.24
CA THR A 3 6.13 17.44 4.84
C THR A 3 6.85 16.80 6.02
N ILE A 4 7.58 15.71 5.75
CA ILE A 4 8.53 15.10 6.69
C ILE A 4 9.96 15.37 6.20
N THR A 5 10.88 15.64 7.12
CA THR A 5 12.29 15.83 6.80
C THR A 5 13.07 14.60 7.27
N ILE A 6 13.72 13.91 6.35
CA ILE A 6 14.53 12.74 6.64
C ILE A 6 15.99 13.10 6.37
N PRO A 7 16.88 13.05 7.37
CA PRO A 7 18.31 13.23 7.13
C PRO A 7 18.84 12.05 6.30
N VAL A 8 19.56 12.37 5.23
CA VAL A 8 20.16 11.39 4.31
C VAL A 8 21.62 11.73 4.08
N ALA A 9 22.39 10.77 3.58
CA ALA A 9 23.74 11.04 3.10
C ALA A 9 23.71 12.05 1.93
N GLU A 10 24.72 12.90 1.84
CA GLU A 10 24.79 13.99 0.86
C GLU A 10 24.73 13.48 -0.59
N GLU A 11 25.30 12.31 -0.87
CA GLU A 11 25.23 11.64 -2.17
C GLU A 11 23.79 11.24 -2.57
N ILE A 12 22.97 10.81 -1.60
CA ILE A 12 21.57 10.47 -1.84
C ILE A 12 20.75 11.72 -2.13
N LYS A 13 21.00 12.80 -1.39
CA LYS A 13 20.40 14.12 -1.65
C LYS A 13 20.67 14.56 -3.08
N ARG A 14 21.93 14.54 -3.51
CA ARG A 14 22.32 14.91 -4.87
C ARG A 14 21.66 14.03 -5.94
N ALA A 15 21.60 12.72 -5.70
CA ALA A 15 20.96 11.78 -6.61
C ALA A 15 19.45 12.05 -6.75
N PHE A 16 18.77 12.34 -5.63
CA PHE A 16 17.35 12.68 -5.64
C PHE A 16 17.07 14.01 -6.36
N GLU A 17 17.84 15.05 -6.05
CA GLU A 17 17.70 16.39 -6.68
C GLU A 17 17.98 16.34 -8.19
N SER A 18 18.87 15.45 -8.64
CA SER A 18 19.20 15.27 -10.06
C SER A 18 18.22 14.34 -10.80
N ALA A 19 17.33 13.65 -10.08
CA ALA A 19 16.38 12.72 -10.66
C ALA A 19 15.23 13.45 -11.38
N ARG A 20 14.56 12.74 -12.30
CA ARG A 20 13.36 13.27 -12.96
C ARG A 20 12.22 13.48 -11.94
N PRO A 21 11.32 14.44 -12.18
CA PRO A 21 10.16 14.67 -11.30
C PRO A 21 9.34 13.41 -11.03
N GLU A 22 9.18 12.56 -12.05
CA GLU A 22 8.49 11.26 -11.94
C GLU A 22 9.14 10.35 -10.89
N THR A 23 10.48 10.29 -10.88
CA THR A 23 11.25 9.48 -9.91
C THR A 23 11.15 10.05 -8.50
N GLN A 24 11.18 11.38 -8.37
CA GLN A 24 10.99 12.03 -7.06
C GLN A 24 9.59 11.76 -6.50
N GLN A 25 8.57 11.79 -7.35
CA GLN A 25 7.20 11.46 -6.97
C GLN A 25 7.05 9.97 -6.60
N GLN A 26 7.68 9.07 -7.36
CA GLN A 26 7.71 7.64 -7.04
C GLN A 26 8.31 7.39 -5.65
N LEU A 27 9.41 8.07 -5.29
CA LEU A 27 9.99 7.94 -3.95
C LEU A 27 9.03 8.45 -2.87
N SER A 28 8.34 9.56 -3.12
CA SER A 28 7.35 10.10 -2.17
C SER A 28 6.19 9.13 -1.93
N SER A 29 5.70 8.47 -2.99
CA SER A 29 4.69 7.40 -2.89
C SER A 29 5.24 6.19 -2.15
N PHE A 30 6.48 5.78 -2.43
CA PHE A 30 7.12 4.67 -1.75
C PHE A 30 7.26 4.90 -0.24
N ILE A 31 7.70 6.08 0.18
CA ILE A 31 7.81 6.46 1.60
C ILE A 31 6.44 6.40 2.28
N SER A 32 5.39 6.87 1.60
CA SER A 32 4.02 6.83 2.12
C SER A 32 3.55 5.38 2.35
N LEU A 33 3.77 4.51 1.36
CA LEU A 33 3.44 3.08 1.46
C LEU A 33 4.28 2.39 2.55
N PHE A 34 5.57 2.67 2.61
CA PHE A 34 6.47 2.09 3.60
C PHE A 34 5.95 2.35 5.01
N PHE A 35 5.61 3.59 5.35
CA PHE A 35 5.07 3.91 6.67
C PHE A 35 3.65 3.37 6.88
N GLN A 36 2.80 3.37 5.86
CA GLN A 36 1.45 2.79 5.95
C GLN A 36 1.46 1.29 6.28
N TYR A 37 2.46 0.55 5.80
CA TYR A 37 2.54 -0.91 6.02
C TYR A 37 3.45 -1.32 7.18
N ASN A 38 4.53 -0.58 7.46
CA ASN A 38 5.52 -0.96 8.47
C ASN A 38 5.31 -0.30 9.84
N LEU A 39 4.61 0.83 9.92
CA LEU A 39 4.24 1.47 11.19
C LEU A 39 2.77 1.24 11.56
N ALA A 40 2.02 0.62 10.66
CA ALA A 40 0.74 0.07 11.00
C ALA A 40 0.95 -1.07 12.01
N ASP A 41 0.68 -0.82 13.29
CA ASP A 41 0.26 -1.85 14.24
C ASP A 41 -1.10 -2.40 13.78
N LYS A 42 -1.12 -3.00 12.59
CA LYS A 42 -2.29 -3.64 12.03
C LYS A 42 -2.32 -5.04 12.58
N SER A 43 -3.36 -5.32 13.35
CA SER A 43 -3.69 -6.69 13.69
C SER A 43 -3.96 -7.48 12.41
N LEU A 44 -3.88 -8.81 12.48
CA LEU A 44 -4.31 -9.67 11.37
C LEU A 44 -5.74 -9.32 10.92
N ALA A 45 -6.61 -8.92 11.85
CA ALA A 45 -7.97 -8.50 11.54
C ALA A 45 -8.01 -7.25 10.66
N ASP A 46 -7.14 -6.26 10.89
CA ASP A 46 -7.06 -5.05 10.06
C ASP A 46 -6.57 -5.37 8.65
N VAL A 47 -5.61 -6.28 8.52
CA VAL A 47 -5.11 -6.75 7.23
C VAL A 47 -6.22 -7.52 6.48
N MET A 48 -6.94 -8.42 7.16
CA MET A 48 -8.06 -9.15 6.57
C MET A 48 -9.20 -8.21 6.15
N ALA A 49 -9.50 -7.17 6.94
CA ALA A 49 -10.50 -6.17 6.61
C ALA A 49 -10.11 -5.37 5.35
N GLU A 50 -8.84 -4.99 5.22
CA GLU A 50 -8.32 -4.31 4.03
C GLU A 50 -8.40 -5.20 2.79
N ILE A 51 -8.03 -6.49 2.91
CA ILE A 51 -8.14 -7.46 1.82
C ILE A 51 -9.61 -7.65 1.42
N SER A 52 -10.52 -7.83 2.39
CA SER A 52 -11.96 -7.95 2.14
C SER A 52 -12.51 -6.72 1.42
N LYS A 53 -12.12 -5.52 1.83
CA LYS A 53 -12.54 -4.27 1.19
C LYS A 53 -12.03 -4.16 -0.24
N ASN A 54 -10.78 -4.50 -0.48
CA ASN A 54 -10.19 -4.49 -1.82
C ASN A 54 -10.84 -5.52 -2.75
N ALA A 55 -11.18 -6.70 -2.23
CA ALA A 55 -11.87 -7.73 -2.98
C ALA A 55 -13.29 -7.28 -3.39
N GLN A 56 -14.05 -6.70 -2.46
CA GLN A 56 -15.37 -6.13 -2.74
C GLN A 56 -15.31 -5.02 -3.78
N ALA A 57 -14.33 -4.11 -3.67
CA ALA A 57 -14.12 -3.04 -4.66
C ALA A 57 -13.79 -3.58 -6.07
N ARG A 58 -13.27 -4.81 -6.16
CA ARG A 58 -12.98 -5.51 -7.42
C ARG A 58 -14.13 -6.41 -7.89
N GLY A 59 -15.28 -6.36 -7.21
CA GLY A 59 -16.47 -7.12 -7.57
C GLY A 59 -16.60 -8.48 -6.90
N LEU A 60 -15.74 -8.84 -5.94
CA LEU A 60 -15.98 -10.00 -5.07
C LEU A 60 -17.05 -9.64 -4.04
N THR A 61 -18.33 -9.77 -4.42
CA THR A 61 -19.45 -9.56 -3.52
C THR A 61 -19.65 -10.80 -2.62
N PRO A 62 -20.36 -10.66 -1.47
CA PRO A 62 -20.65 -11.80 -0.60
C PRO A 62 -21.33 -12.96 -1.32
N GLU A 63 -22.18 -12.65 -2.31
CA GLU A 63 -22.90 -13.64 -3.11
C GLU A 63 -21.93 -14.41 -4.02
N ILE A 64 -21.04 -13.72 -4.73
CA ILE A 64 -20.02 -14.36 -5.59
C ILE A 64 -19.05 -15.19 -4.75
N LEU A 65 -18.68 -14.71 -3.56
CA LEU A 65 -17.85 -15.49 -2.64
C LEU A 65 -18.57 -16.77 -2.18
N ALA A 66 -19.87 -16.70 -1.90
CA ALA A 66 -20.66 -17.86 -1.51
C ALA A 66 -20.74 -18.90 -2.64
N ASP A 67 -20.90 -18.45 -3.88
CA ASP A 67 -20.92 -19.33 -5.05
C ASP A 67 -19.57 -20.05 -5.24
N ILE A 68 -18.45 -19.33 -5.15
CA ILE A 68 -17.09 -19.90 -5.23
C ILE A 68 -16.87 -20.94 -4.12
N LEU A 69 -17.26 -20.62 -2.89
CA LEU A 69 -17.11 -21.54 -1.75
C LEU A 69 -18.01 -22.77 -1.86
N ALA A 70 -19.14 -22.66 -2.55
CA ALA A 70 -20.01 -23.81 -2.83
C ALA A 70 -19.41 -24.72 -3.90
N GLU A 71 -18.81 -24.15 -4.95
CA GLU A 71 -18.13 -24.91 -6.02
C GLU A 71 -16.89 -25.67 -5.52
N ASP A 72 -16.13 -25.11 -4.57
CA ASP A 72 -14.94 -25.77 -4.00
C ASP A 72 -15.26 -26.95 -3.04
N ASN A 73 -16.53 -27.14 -2.65
CA ASN A 73 -16.97 -28.16 -1.70
C ASN A 73 -17.67 -29.38 -2.35
N ASP A 74 -17.74 -29.46 -3.68
CA ASP A 74 -18.18 -30.62 -4.48
C ASP A 74 -16.99 -31.36 -5.14
#